data_AF-A0A6L7WKB9-F1
#
_entry.id   AF-A0A6L7WKB9-F1
#
_cell.length_a   1.000
_cell.length_b   1.000
_cell.length_c   1.000
_cell.angle_alpha   90.00
_cell.angle_beta   90.00
_cell.angle_gamma   90.00
#
_symmetry.space_group_name_H-M   'P 1'
#
loop_
_entity.id
_entity.type
_entity.pdbx_description
1 polymer ?
#
loop_
_entity_poly.entity_id
_entity_poly.type
_entity_poly.pdbx_seq_one_letter_code
_entity_poly.pdbx_strand_id
1 'polypeptide(L)'
;VSDDETRKMEDIVRVLGHLPEAQAVLVVEMAKHQVRLFGGTQNYAVTRGFRELSTPEQRIELLECVFAVSAADESITVVEEGEARKISTELGLDHAEFVRARAAYVEHLEA
;
A
#
# COMPACT_ATOMS: atom_id res chain seq x y z
N VAL A 1 -4.94 -1.48 -9.68
CA VAL A 1 -3.53 -1.53 -10.09
C VAL A 1 -3.39 -1.20 -11.55
N SER A 2 -3.37 0.09 -11.82
CA SER A 2 -3.01 0.71 -13.10
C SER A 2 -1.49 0.61 -13.36
N ASP A 3 -1.07 1.07 -14.54
CA ASP A 3 0.35 1.12 -14.90
C ASP A 3 1.10 2.20 -14.09
N ASP A 4 0.44 3.30 -13.74
CA ASP A 4 1.01 4.36 -12.89
C ASP A 4 1.19 3.86 -11.44
N GLU A 5 0.18 3.19 -10.89
CA GLU A 5 0.27 2.53 -9.57
C GLU A 5 1.39 1.47 -9.57
N THR A 6 1.53 0.69 -10.65
CA THR A 6 2.60 -0.31 -10.77
C THR A 6 3.98 0.35 -10.75
N ARG A 7 4.21 1.39 -11.56
CA ARG A 7 5.48 2.14 -11.57
C ARG A 7 5.78 2.74 -10.20
N LYS A 8 4.76 3.24 -9.52
CA LYS A 8 4.92 3.78 -8.16
C LYS A 8 5.33 2.70 -7.15
N MET A 9 4.74 1.50 -7.23
CA MET A 9 5.17 0.35 -6.41
C MET A 9 6.63 0.00 -6.67
N GLU A 10 7.07 -0.04 -7.93
CA GLU A 10 8.46 -0.36 -8.31
C GLU A 10 9.45 0.66 -7.73
N ASP A 11 9.13 1.95 -7.81
CA ASP A 11 9.95 3.01 -7.23
C ASP A 11 10.04 2.91 -5.70
N ILE A 12 8.93 2.65 -5.02
CA ILE A 12 8.90 2.48 -3.57
C ILE A 12 9.73 1.26 -3.15
N VAL A 13 9.55 0.13 -3.82
CA VAL A 13 10.30 -1.12 -3.53
C VAL A 13 11.80 -0.95 -3.81
N ARG A 14 12.15 -0.23 -4.88
CA ARG A 14 13.53 0.11 -5.21
C ARG A 14 14.19 0.93 -4.10
N VAL A 15 13.53 2.02 -3.69
CA VAL A 15 14.09 2.98 -2.72
C VAL A 15 14.09 2.41 -1.31
N LEU A 16 12.95 1.92 -0.81
CA LEU A 16 12.82 1.44 0.57
C LEU A 16 13.39 0.02 0.75
N GLY A 17 13.27 -0.83 -0.27
CA GLY A 17 13.83 -2.17 -0.29
C GLY A 17 15.33 -2.22 -0.62
N HIS A 18 15.91 -1.08 -1.01
CA HIS A 18 17.31 -0.97 -1.46
C HIS A 18 17.67 -1.96 -2.58
N LEU A 19 16.73 -2.20 -3.49
CA LEU A 19 16.88 -3.15 -4.58
C LEU A 19 17.30 -2.44 -5.88
N PRO A 20 18.13 -3.07 -6.73
CA PRO A 20 18.31 -2.63 -8.11
C PRO A 20 16.97 -2.59 -8.86
N GLU A 21 16.84 -1.68 -9.82
CA GLU A 21 15.62 -1.47 -10.62
C GLU A 21 15.04 -2.78 -11.16
N ALA A 22 15.86 -3.61 -11.82
CA ALA A 22 15.41 -4.88 -12.38
C ALA A 22 14.88 -5.87 -11.31
N GLN A 23 15.39 -5.82 -10.08
CA GLN A 23 14.90 -6.64 -8.99
C GLN A 23 13.60 -6.08 -8.40
N ALA A 24 13.46 -4.76 -8.31
CA ALA A 24 12.23 -4.11 -7.87
C ALA A 24 11.05 -4.44 -8.81
N VAL A 25 11.26 -4.34 -10.12
CA VAL A 25 10.28 -4.74 -11.15
C VAL A 25 9.87 -6.21 -10.96
N LEU A 26 10.85 -7.11 -10.80
CA LEU A 26 10.56 -8.53 -10.62
C LEU A 26 9.74 -8.81 -9.36
N VAL A 27 10.08 -8.17 -8.23
CA VAL A 27 9.35 -8.33 -6.96
C VAL A 27 7.91 -7.83 -7.07
N VAL A 28 7.68 -6.69 -7.72
CA VAL A 28 6.33 -6.14 -7.93
C VAL A 28 5.51 -7.08 -8.81
N GLU A 29 6.08 -7.62 -9.89
CA GLU A 29 5.38 -8.58 -10.74
C GLU A 29 5.07 -9.90 -10.01
N MET A 30 6.00 -10.39 -9.19
CA MET A 30 5.75 -11.55 -8.32
C MET A 30 4.58 -11.30 -7.36
N ALA A 31 4.53 -10.12 -6.72
CA ALA A 31 3.43 -9.75 -5.83
C ALA A 31 2.09 -9.69 -6.57
N LYS A 32 2.05 -9.05 -7.76
CA LYS A 32 0.86 -9.00 -8.63
C LYS A 32 0.41 -10.40 -9.06
N HIS A 33 1.34 -11.31 -9.34
CA HIS A 33 1.00 -12.71 -9.63
C HIS A 33 0.43 -13.45 -8.42
N GLN A 34 0.99 -13.25 -7.22
CA GLN A 34 0.47 -13.85 -6.00
C GLN A 34 -0.95 -13.37 -5.68
N VAL A 35 -1.23 -12.07 -5.80
CA VAL A 35 -2.59 -11.52 -5.60
C VAL A 35 -3.57 -12.09 -6.63
N ARG A 36 -3.16 -12.27 -7.90
CA ARG A 36 -4.02 -12.90 -8.92
C ARG A 36 -4.36 -14.36 -8.61
N LEU A 37 -3.44 -15.11 -8.02
CA LEU A 37 -3.60 -16.54 -7.74
C LEU A 37 -4.28 -16.83 -6.39
N PHE A 38 -4.04 -15.98 -5.38
CA PHE A 38 -4.45 -16.21 -4.00
C PHE A 38 -5.34 -15.08 -3.42
N GLY A 39 -5.62 -14.04 -4.21
CA GLY A 39 -6.52 -12.96 -3.86
C GLY A 39 -7.91 -13.49 -3.50
N GLY A 40 -8.52 -12.90 -2.48
CA GLY A 40 -9.80 -13.30 -1.90
C GLY A 40 -9.68 -14.24 -0.69
N THR A 41 -8.64 -15.07 -0.60
CA THR A 41 -8.42 -15.96 0.56
C THR A 41 -7.41 -15.43 1.57
N GLN A 42 -6.44 -14.63 1.12
CA GLN A 42 -5.31 -14.14 1.95
C GLN A 42 -5.16 -12.61 2.01
N ASN A 43 -6.19 -11.85 1.61
CA ASN A 43 -6.09 -10.39 1.40
C ASN A 43 -5.45 -9.60 2.55
N TYR A 44 -5.65 -10.04 3.79
CA TYR A 44 -5.13 -9.36 4.98
C TYR A 44 -4.21 -10.22 5.83
N ALA A 45 -3.92 -11.46 5.41
CA ALA A 45 -3.00 -12.32 6.15
C ALA A 45 -1.58 -11.73 6.17
N VAL A 46 -1.16 -11.15 5.04
CA VAL A 46 0.12 -10.45 4.91
C VAL A 46 0.15 -9.21 5.81
N THR A 47 -0.93 -8.42 5.83
CA THR A 47 -1.04 -7.21 6.67
C THR A 47 -0.97 -7.54 8.16
N ARG A 48 -1.65 -8.59 8.61
CA ARG A 48 -1.56 -9.07 10.01
C ARG A 48 -0.18 -9.60 10.35
N GLY A 49 0.43 -10.40 9.46
CA GLY A 49 1.80 -10.86 9.63
C GLY A 49 2.78 -9.70 9.73
N PHE A 50 2.61 -8.66 8.91
CA PHE A 50 3.44 -7.46 8.98
C PHE A 50 3.27 -6.74 10.33
N ARG A 51 2.05 -6.61 10.85
CA ARG A 51 1.81 -6.03 12.19
C ARG A 51 2.61 -6.75 13.28
N GLU A 52 2.68 -8.07 13.24
CA GLU A 52 3.42 -8.87 14.23
C GLU A 52 4.94 -8.68 14.13
N LEU A 53 5.45 -8.33 12.95
CA LEU A 53 6.88 -8.22 12.66
C LEU A 53 7.41 -6.77 12.63
N SER A 54 6.53 -5.76 12.73
CA SER A 54 6.86 -4.35 12.53
C SER A 54 6.70 -3.50 13.80
N THR A 55 7.40 -2.36 13.84
CA THR A 55 7.17 -1.31 14.83
C THR A 55 5.95 -0.46 14.47
N PRO A 56 5.35 0.29 15.43
CA PRO A 56 4.26 1.22 15.15
C PRO A 56 4.57 2.21 14.02
N GLU A 57 5.78 2.75 13.99
CA GLU A 57 6.23 3.71 12.97
C GLU A 57 6.22 3.08 11.57
N GLN A 58 6.76 1.86 11.44
CA GLN A 58 6.79 1.12 10.17
C GLN A 58 5.39 0.79 9.65
N ARG A 59 4.39 0.66 10.52
CA ARG A 59 2.99 0.44 10.12
C ARG A 59 2.38 1.70 9.51
N ILE A 60 2.73 2.88 10.04
CA ILE A 60 2.33 4.16 9.48
C ILE A 60 3.00 4.36 8.12
N GLU A 61 4.31 4.11 8.01
CA GLU A 61 5.06 4.19 6.75
C GLU A 61 4.45 3.27 5.66
N LEU A 62 4.03 2.06 6.04
CA LEU A 62 3.36 1.16 5.11
C LEU A 62 2.01 1.73 4.63
N LEU A 63 1.21 2.32 5.53
CA LEU A 63 -0.05 2.97 5.15
C LEU A 63 0.20 4.18 4.23
N GLU A 64 1.24 4.96 4.49
CA GLU A 64 1.66 6.07 3.62
C GLU A 64 2.08 5.57 2.24
N CYS A 65 2.75 4.43 2.14
CA CYS A 65 3.07 3.79 0.86
C CYS A 65 1.81 3.37 0.11
N VAL A 66 0.80 2.84 0.81
CA VAL A 66 -0.49 2.47 0.19
C VAL A 66 -1.15 3.69 -0.44
N PHE A 67 -1.25 4.81 0.28
CA PHE A 67 -1.80 6.04 -0.27
C PHE A 67 -0.94 6.63 -1.39
N ALA A 68 0.39 6.56 -1.28
CA ALA A 68 1.30 7.03 -2.31
C ALA A 68 1.13 6.27 -3.63
N VAL A 69 0.83 4.97 -3.55
CA VAL A 69 0.53 4.13 -4.71
C VAL A 69 -0.84 4.48 -5.26
N SER A 70 -1.88 4.53 -4.43
CA SER A 70 -3.23 4.86 -4.90
C SER A 70 -3.31 6.24 -5.54
N ALA A 71 -2.56 7.23 -5.05
CA ALA A 71 -2.52 8.57 -5.66
C ALA A 71 -1.71 8.66 -6.97
N ALA A 72 -1.10 7.56 -7.44
CA ALA A 72 -0.14 7.60 -8.55
C ALA A 72 -0.76 7.99 -9.90
N ASP A 73 -2.04 7.71 -10.11
CA ASP A 73 -2.81 8.15 -11.27
C ASP A 73 -3.64 9.41 -10.99
N GLU A 74 -3.20 10.20 -10.01
CA GLU A 74 -3.77 11.47 -9.57
C GLU A 74 -5.20 11.37 -8.99
N SER A 75 -5.73 10.15 -8.79
CA SER A 75 -7.06 9.91 -8.23
C SER A 75 -7.02 8.79 -7.19
N ILE A 76 -7.78 8.92 -6.11
CA ILE A 76 -8.00 7.85 -5.13
C ILE A 76 -9.51 7.64 -5.08
N THR A 77 -9.94 6.50 -5.58
CA THR A 77 -11.34 6.11 -5.60
C THR A 77 -11.85 5.78 -4.19
N VAL A 78 -13.17 5.85 -3.99
CA VAL A 78 -13.82 5.43 -2.74
C VAL A 78 -13.52 3.97 -2.39
N VAL A 79 -13.32 3.12 -3.40
CA VAL A 79 -12.98 1.70 -3.21
C VAL A 79 -11.57 1.56 -2.65
N GLU A 80 -10.60 2.31 -3.20
CA GLU A 80 -9.20 2.30 -2.73
C GLU A 80 -9.07 2.87 -1.33
N GLU A 81 -9.75 3.98 -1.02
CA GLU A 81 -9.79 4.51 0.35
C GLU A 81 -10.39 3.47 1.32
N GLY A 82 -11.45 2.78 0.88
CA GLY A 82 -12.06 1.69 1.63
C GLY A 82 -11.09 0.55 1.93
N GLU A 83 -10.26 0.15 0.97
CA GLU A 83 -9.23 -0.86 1.16
C GLU A 83 -8.08 -0.36 2.06
N ALA A 84 -7.63 0.89 1.88
CA ALA A 84 -6.63 1.51 2.74
C ALA A 84 -7.09 1.53 4.21
N ARG A 85 -8.38 1.78 4.46
CA ARG A 85 -8.98 1.73 5.81
C ARG A 85 -9.03 0.32 6.40
N LYS A 86 -9.29 -0.70 5.58
CA LYS A 86 -9.21 -2.10 6.04
C LYS A 86 -7.77 -2.46 6.38
N ILE A 87 -6.81 -2.07 5.53
CA ILE A 87 -5.38 -2.27 5.78
C ILE A 87 -4.96 -1.60 7.09
N SER A 88 -5.35 -0.34 7.34
CA SER A 88 -5.00 0.36 8.58
C SER A 88 -5.55 -0.35 9.83
N THR A 89 -6.76 -0.91 9.74
CA THR A 89 -7.39 -1.67 10.82
C THR A 89 -6.60 -2.94 11.13
N GLU A 90 -6.18 -3.69 10.11
CA GLU A 90 -5.41 -4.92 10.26
C GLU A 90 -3.99 -4.64 10.78
N LEU A 91 -3.39 -3.51 10.39
CA LEU A 91 -2.14 -3.00 10.96
C LEU A 91 -2.29 -2.56 12.43
N GLY A 92 -3.52 -2.37 12.91
CA GLY A 92 -3.80 -1.93 14.26
C GLY A 92 -3.59 -0.44 14.48
N LEU A 93 -3.71 0.36 13.42
CA LEU A 93 -3.64 1.81 13.48
C LEU A 93 -4.98 2.39 13.94
N ASP A 94 -4.93 3.44 14.74
CA ASP A 94 -6.12 4.16 15.18
C ASP A 94 -6.66 5.13 14.11
N HIS A 95 -7.81 5.74 14.41
CA HIS A 95 -8.44 6.68 13.48
C HIS A 95 -7.58 7.93 13.23
N ALA A 96 -6.87 8.42 14.26
CA ALA A 96 -6.06 9.61 14.13
C ALA A 96 -4.83 9.36 13.24
N GLU A 97 -4.20 8.19 13.38
CA GLU A 97 -3.12 7.70 12.51
C GLU A 97 -3.58 7.60 11.06
N PHE A 98 -4.74 6.99 10.82
CA PHE A 98 -5.32 6.91 9.47
C PHE A 98 -5.57 8.29 8.86
N VAL A 99 -6.18 9.20 9.63
CA VAL A 99 -6.47 10.57 9.15
C VAL A 99 -5.19 11.33 8.85
N ARG A 100 -4.12 11.16 9.65
CA ARG A 100 -2.82 11.78 9.38
C ARG A 100 -2.21 11.28 8.07
N ALA A 101 -2.17 9.97 7.85
CA ALA A 101 -1.64 9.40 6.60
C ALA A 101 -2.47 9.86 5.38
N ARG A 102 -3.80 9.89 5.52
CA ARG A 102 -4.73 10.35 4.47
C ARG A 102 -4.59 11.85 4.19
N ALA A 103 -4.27 12.68 5.19
CA ALA A 103 -4.24 14.14 5.06
C ALA A 103 -3.28 14.61 3.96
N ALA A 104 -2.18 13.88 3.73
CA ALA A 104 -1.21 14.19 2.69
C ALA A 104 -1.73 13.99 1.25
N TYR A 105 -2.86 13.32 1.07
CA TYR A 105 -3.40 12.91 -0.24
C TYR A 105 -4.82 13.42 -0.50
N VAL A 106 -5.30 14.37 0.31
CA VAL A 106 -6.69 14.89 0.22
C VAL A 106 -7.03 15.46 -1.15
N GLU A 107 -6.03 16.03 -1.84
CA GLU A 107 -6.18 16.64 -3.17
C GLU A 107 -6.50 15.61 -4.27
N HIS A 108 -6.19 14.33 -4.04
CA HIS A 108 -6.39 13.23 -4.97
C HIS A 108 -7.66 12.43 -4.68
N LEU A 109 -8.37 12.70 -3.58
CA LEU A 109 -9.57 11.93 -3.22
C LEU A 109 -10.74 12.28 -4.14
N GLU A 110 -11.39 11.25 -4.68
CA GLU A 110 -12.67 11.41 -5.37
C GLU A 110 -13.78 11.80 -4.37
N ALA A 111 -14.73 12.61 -4.85
CA ALA A 111 -15.86 13.14 -4.06
C ALA A 111 -17.06 12.18 -3.98
#